data_AF-A0A3N6F2F3-F1
#
_entry.id   AF-A0A3N6F2F3-F1
#
_cell.length_a   1.000
_cell.length_b   1.000
_cell.length_c   1.000
_cell.angle_alpha   90.00
_cell.angle_beta   90.00
_cell.angle_gamma   90.00
#
_symmetry.space_group_name_H-M   'P 1'
#
loop_
_entity.id
_entity.type
_entity.pdbx_description
1 polymer ?
#
loop_
_entity_poly.entity_id
_entity_poly.type
_entity_poly.pdbx_seq_one_letter_code
_entity_poly.pdbx_strand_id
1 'polypeptide(L)'
;MRQSCVGEWNRTVSTDTPPGGSPERPDPEGPVSDEQWAELVRRAESGGADAPKEPSARARMVTARLRALDEEAARARGRGRPWGRRQAEPWQPEGWRTGPDPRYAHGRSRKRKVAAVLGFLVVLGALVVTMRPSLVTGHLPGGDDDGSGQDLPTLARPFQGSPALDWADGAAGIELPAATAAGGLSEGEVDQALRATRQLLIAANLDPATLRGEKPATALELLDPLQEGEPDRLERALADPSEEQDPLMMFSRFDPAETQLVGEVVKTRGEMTFEAGAPGSVEVHADFTFVYPLVRPGGDEVARTIVRRQLTTVLHDPKRFRATRGKLSVLSSDQNFGNTACEAYDGFLHPSFPSDTPATGPHGDEVDPYDRGAMQPDGACGTLSRS
;
A
#
# COMPACT_ATOMS: atom_id res chain seq x y z
N MET A 1 18.27 -11.24 -53.38
CA MET A 1 17.59 -12.56 -53.51
C MET A 1 17.04 -12.90 -52.14
N ARG A 2 15.75 -13.09 -51.84
CA ARG A 2 14.49 -13.33 -52.58
C ARG A 2 13.38 -12.54 -51.85
N GLN A 3 12.69 -11.60 -52.50
CA GLN A 3 11.40 -11.72 -53.23
C GLN A 3 10.13 -11.80 -52.36
N SER A 4 9.28 -10.81 -52.65
CA SER A 4 7.96 -10.38 -52.17
C SER A 4 6.81 -11.41 -52.35
N CYS A 5 5.69 -11.20 -51.63
CA CYS A 5 4.35 -11.13 -52.24
C CYS A 5 3.38 -10.26 -51.41
N VAL A 6 2.80 -9.28 -52.10
CA VAL A 6 1.60 -8.48 -51.79
C VAL A 6 0.40 -9.19 -52.44
N GLY A 7 -0.81 -9.12 -51.86
CA GLY A 7 -2.00 -9.69 -52.51
C GLY A 7 -3.32 -9.45 -51.79
N GLU A 8 -3.93 -8.31 -52.11
CA GLU A 8 -5.31 -7.85 -51.88
C GLU A 8 -6.38 -8.76 -52.51
N TRP A 9 -7.52 -9.02 -51.83
CA TRP A 9 -8.78 -9.41 -52.48
C TRP A 9 -10.01 -8.95 -51.66
N ASN A 10 -10.66 -7.91 -52.18
CA ASN A 10 -12.02 -7.53 -51.88
C ASN A 10 -12.98 -8.42 -52.70
N ARG A 11 -14.03 -9.00 -52.10
CA ARG A 11 -15.20 -9.49 -52.86
C ARG A 11 -16.46 -9.58 -52.00
N THR A 12 -17.45 -8.83 -52.45
CA THR A 12 -18.86 -8.83 -52.05
C THR A 12 -19.52 -10.19 -52.29
N VAL A 13 -20.41 -10.59 -51.38
CA VAL A 13 -21.38 -11.67 -51.61
C VAL A 13 -22.77 -11.10 -51.34
N SER A 14 -23.54 -11.00 -52.43
CA SER A 14 -24.98 -10.83 -52.45
C SER A 14 -25.55 -12.18 -52.85
N THR A 15 -26.50 -12.70 -52.08
CA THR A 15 -27.27 -13.91 -52.47
C THR A 15 -28.74 -13.67 -52.24
N ASP A 16 -29.45 -13.56 -53.36
CA ASP A 16 -30.90 -13.70 -53.49
C ASP A 16 -31.41 -15.01 -52.87
N THR A 17 -32.59 -14.93 -52.27
CA THR A 17 -33.35 -16.05 -51.69
C THR A 17 -34.52 -16.41 -52.62
N PRO A 18 -34.74 -17.70 -52.97
CA PRO A 18 -35.97 -18.14 -53.64
C PRO A 18 -37.05 -18.60 -52.63
N PRO A 19 -38.33 -18.69 -53.05
CA PRO A 19 -39.46 -18.70 -52.12
C PRO A 19 -40.02 -20.11 -51.81
N GLY A 20 -40.67 -20.20 -50.64
CA GLY A 20 -41.87 -21.01 -50.44
C GLY A 20 -41.70 -22.35 -49.70
N GLY A 21 -42.38 -22.48 -48.56
CA GLY A 21 -42.75 -23.77 -47.97
C GLY A 21 -42.80 -23.78 -46.44
N SER A 22 -43.95 -23.42 -45.85
CA SER A 22 -44.29 -23.74 -44.44
C SER A 22 -44.51 -25.25 -44.27
N PRO A 23 -44.29 -25.77 -43.06
CA PRO A 23 -45.47 -26.18 -42.28
C PRO A 23 -45.41 -25.78 -40.80
N GLU A 24 -46.60 -25.78 -40.20
CA GLU A 24 -46.97 -25.30 -38.88
C GLU A 24 -46.07 -25.74 -37.71
N ARG A 25 -45.91 -24.81 -36.76
CA ARG A 25 -45.54 -25.07 -35.37
C ARG A 25 -46.50 -24.27 -34.47
N PRO A 26 -46.90 -24.77 -33.29
CA PRO A 26 -47.98 -24.20 -32.49
C PRO A 26 -47.53 -22.92 -31.77
N ASP A 27 -48.45 -21.96 -31.67
CA ASP A 27 -48.30 -20.66 -31.01
C ASP A 27 -47.70 -20.75 -29.59
N PRO A 28 -46.66 -19.96 -29.29
CA PRO A 28 -46.48 -19.34 -27.99
C PRO A 28 -47.01 -17.90 -28.04
N GLU A 29 -47.95 -17.64 -27.14
CA GLU A 29 -48.52 -16.36 -26.68
C GLU A 29 -47.90 -15.07 -27.29
N GLY A 30 -48.75 -14.28 -27.94
CA GLY A 30 -48.37 -13.05 -28.65
C GLY A 30 -47.67 -11.98 -27.79
N PRO A 31 -47.04 -10.98 -28.44
CA PRO A 31 -46.32 -9.92 -27.75
C PRO A 31 -47.25 -9.16 -26.81
N VAL A 32 -46.80 -9.02 -25.55
CA VAL A 32 -47.46 -8.28 -24.47
C VAL A 32 -47.89 -6.90 -24.98
N SER A 33 -49.18 -6.58 -24.87
CA SER A 33 -49.72 -5.32 -25.40
C SER A 33 -49.27 -4.12 -24.58
N ASP A 34 -49.21 -2.93 -25.20
CA ASP A 34 -48.84 -1.69 -24.52
C ASP A 34 -49.77 -1.35 -23.34
N GLU A 35 -51.01 -1.85 -23.37
CA GLU A 35 -51.97 -1.73 -22.26
C GLU A 35 -51.58 -2.61 -21.06
N GLN A 36 -51.01 -3.80 -21.30
CA GLN A 36 -50.48 -4.64 -20.23
C GLN A 36 -49.21 -4.03 -19.62
N TRP A 37 -48.39 -3.36 -20.43
CA TRP A 37 -47.24 -2.59 -19.93
C TRP A 37 -47.67 -1.38 -19.09
N ALA A 38 -48.69 -0.64 -19.52
CA ALA A 38 -49.24 0.49 -18.77
C ALA A 38 -49.88 0.05 -17.44
N GLU A 39 -50.53 -1.12 -17.41
CA GLU A 39 -51.06 -1.72 -16.19
C GLU A 39 -49.95 -2.11 -15.20
N LEU A 40 -48.85 -2.68 -15.69
CA LEU A 40 -47.69 -3.05 -14.90
C LEU A 40 -47.01 -1.83 -14.26
N VAL A 41 -46.82 -0.76 -15.04
CA VAL A 41 -46.21 0.49 -14.57
C VAL A 41 -47.10 1.14 -13.51
N ARG A 42 -48.42 1.21 -13.73
CA ARG A 42 -49.37 1.69 -12.71
C ARG A 42 -49.32 0.86 -11.42
N ARG A 43 -49.18 -0.46 -11.53
CA ARG A 43 -49.07 -1.35 -10.37
C ARG A 43 -47.76 -1.15 -9.61
N ALA A 44 -46.65 -0.89 -10.31
CA ALA A 44 -45.36 -0.59 -9.71
C ALA A 44 -45.36 0.78 -9.00
N GLU A 45 -45.98 1.79 -9.59
CA GLU A 45 -46.10 3.15 -9.02
C GLU A 45 -47.05 3.21 -7.83
N SER A 46 -48.08 2.35 -7.78
CA SER A 46 -49.04 2.28 -6.67
C SER A 46 -48.45 1.76 -5.34
N GLY A 47 -47.18 1.32 -5.32
CA GLY A 47 -46.44 0.99 -4.10
C GLY A 47 -47.07 -0.13 -3.30
N GLY A 48 -46.62 -1.37 -3.53
CA GLY A 48 -46.99 -2.53 -2.70
C GLY A 48 -46.52 -2.35 -1.25
N ALA A 49 -47.37 -1.75 -0.42
CA ALA A 49 -47.12 -1.51 1.00
C ALA A 49 -47.24 -2.78 1.87
N ASP A 50 -47.38 -3.96 1.29
CA ASP A 50 -47.55 -5.22 2.03
C ASP A 50 -46.93 -6.44 1.33
N ALA A 51 -45.75 -6.27 0.71
CA ALA A 51 -44.94 -7.40 0.29
C ALA A 51 -44.21 -7.99 1.52
N PRO A 52 -44.39 -9.28 1.87
CA PRO A 52 -43.65 -9.90 2.96
C PRO A 52 -42.15 -9.78 2.68
N LYS A 53 -41.43 -9.00 3.50
CA LYS A 53 -39.97 -8.92 3.41
C LYS A 53 -39.38 -10.24 3.87
N GLU A 54 -39.15 -11.16 2.93
CA GLU A 54 -38.40 -12.37 3.23
C GLU A 54 -37.02 -11.98 3.77
N PRO A 55 -36.58 -12.59 4.89
CA PRO A 55 -35.23 -12.37 5.38
C PRO A 55 -34.24 -12.74 4.29
N SER A 56 -33.26 -11.86 4.04
CA SER A 56 -32.16 -12.15 3.13
C SER A 56 -31.50 -13.48 3.51
N ALA A 57 -30.90 -14.17 2.54
CA ALA A 57 -30.20 -15.43 2.78
C ALA A 57 -29.20 -15.31 3.96
N ARG A 58 -28.56 -14.15 4.09
CA ARG A 58 -27.68 -13.82 5.22
C ARG A 58 -28.41 -13.76 6.55
N ALA A 59 -29.60 -13.14 6.61
CA ALA A 59 -30.40 -13.08 7.83
C ALA A 59 -30.85 -14.48 8.30
N ARG A 60 -31.20 -15.38 7.36
CA ARG A 60 -31.55 -16.79 7.67
C ARG A 60 -30.34 -17.55 8.21
N MET A 61 -29.16 -17.38 7.62
CA MET A 61 -27.93 -18.01 8.10
C MET A 61 -27.54 -17.52 9.50
N VAL A 62 -27.69 -16.23 9.79
CA VAL A 62 -27.40 -15.66 11.12
C VAL A 62 -28.39 -16.18 12.17
N THR A 63 -29.69 -16.19 11.87
CA THR A 63 -30.70 -16.73 12.80
C THR A 63 -30.53 -18.23 13.04
N ALA A 64 -30.17 -19.01 12.00
CA ALA A 64 -29.84 -20.41 12.15
C ALA A 64 -28.60 -20.61 13.05
N ARG A 65 -27.55 -19.81 12.83
CA ARG A 65 -26.31 -19.86 13.63
C ARG A 65 -26.54 -19.49 15.11
N LEU A 66 -27.31 -18.43 15.37
CA LEU A 66 -27.64 -18.02 16.74
C LEU A 66 -28.46 -19.10 17.48
N ARG A 67 -29.43 -19.70 16.79
CA ARG A 67 -30.23 -20.80 17.35
C ARG A 67 -29.36 -22.03 17.65
N ALA A 68 -28.40 -22.37 16.80
CA ALA A 68 -27.45 -23.45 17.06
C ALA A 68 -26.60 -23.19 18.31
N LEU A 69 -26.10 -21.97 18.50
CA LEU A 69 -25.33 -21.57 19.68
C LEU A 69 -26.17 -21.61 20.97
N ASP A 70 -27.43 -21.17 20.93
CA ASP A 70 -28.36 -21.27 22.06
C ASP A 70 -28.61 -22.73 22.46
N GLU A 71 -28.81 -23.61 21.48
CA GLU A 71 -29.00 -25.03 21.73
C GLU A 71 -27.75 -25.70 22.30
N GLU A 72 -26.55 -25.35 21.82
CA GLU A 72 -25.27 -25.82 22.36
C GLU A 72 -25.09 -25.35 23.81
N ALA A 73 -25.37 -24.09 24.12
CA ALA A 73 -25.31 -23.54 25.47
C ALA A 73 -26.33 -24.23 26.41
N ALA A 74 -27.52 -24.53 25.91
CA ALA A 74 -28.53 -25.28 26.66
C ALA A 74 -28.09 -26.72 26.96
N ARG A 75 -27.47 -27.41 25.99
CA ARG A 75 -26.91 -28.77 26.17
C ARG A 75 -25.76 -28.78 27.17
N ALA A 76 -24.87 -27.79 27.12
CA ALA A 76 -23.74 -27.67 28.05
C ALA A 76 -24.20 -27.48 29.51
N ARG A 77 -25.33 -26.80 29.74
CA ARG A 77 -25.89 -26.54 31.08
C ARG A 77 -26.81 -27.65 31.59
N GLY A 78 -27.18 -28.61 30.74
CA GLY A 78 -28.14 -29.69 31.01
C GLY A 78 -27.67 -30.82 31.93
N ARG A 79 -26.58 -30.67 32.69
CA ARG A 79 -26.09 -31.68 33.66
C ARG A 79 -26.26 -31.26 35.12
N GLY A 80 -27.38 -30.63 35.48
CA GLY A 80 -27.67 -30.34 36.89
C GLY A 80 -29.07 -29.79 37.21
N ARG A 81 -29.81 -30.56 38.02
CA ARG A 81 -31.06 -30.28 38.78
C ARG A 81 -32.42 -30.32 38.04
N PRO A 82 -33.42 -31.09 38.56
CA PRO A 82 -34.70 -31.30 37.90
C PRO A 82 -35.88 -30.48 38.47
N TRP A 83 -35.71 -29.23 38.91
CA TRP A 83 -36.85 -28.41 39.37
C TRP A 83 -36.67 -26.91 39.08
N GLY A 84 -37.58 -26.36 38.26
CA GLY A 84 -37.75 -24.93 38.02
C GLY A 84 -37.56 -24.53 36.56
N ARG A 85 -38.66 -24.36 35.80
CA ARG A 85 -38.64 -23.75 34.46
C ARG A 85 -38.25 -22.27 34.59
N ARG A 86 -36.96 -21.96 34.46
CA ARG A 86 -36.51 -20.60 34.13
C ARG A 86 -36.46 -20.48 32.61
N GLN A 87 -37.00 -19.39 32.07
CA GLN A 87 -36.90 -19.08 30.65
C GLN A 87 -35.42 -19.03 30.24
N ALA A 88 -35.08 -19.63 29.10
CA ALA A 88 -33.72 -19.67 28.61
C ALA A 88 -33.27 -18.23 28.28
N GLU A 89 -32.26 -17.74 29.00
CA GLU A 89 -31.57 -16.50 28.61
C GLU A 89 -30.80 -16.76 27.31
N PRO A 90 -30.96 -15.90 26.28
CA PRO A 90 -30.21 -15.99 25.03
C PRO A 90 -28.70 -15.95 25.28
N TRP A 91 -27.93 -16.68 24.49
CA TRP A 91 -26.47 -16.65 24.49
C TRP A 91 -25.97 -15.22 24.22
N GLN A 92 -25.25 -14.64 25.18
CA GLN A 92 -24.57 -13.36 25.02
C GLN A 92 -23.08 -13.61 24.78
N PRO A 93 -22.45 -12.93 23.80
CA PRO A 93 -21.00 -13.02 23.61
C PRO A 93 -20.26 -12.42 24.80
N GLU A 94 -19.08 -12.96 25.12
CA GLU A 94 -18.18 -12.35 26.10
C GLU A 94 -17.80 -10.93 25.64
N GLY A 95 -18.10 -9.96 26.51
CA GLY A 95 -18.20 -8.55 26.15
C GLY A 95 -16.88 -7.92 25.74
N TRP A 96 -16.82 -7.42 24.50
CA TRP A 96 -16.01 -6.25 24.22
C TRP A 96 -16.83 -5.02 24.65
N ARG A 97 -16.32 -4.29 25.64
CA ARG A 97 -16.91 -3.10 26.29
C ARG A 97 -18.14 -3.32 27.20
N THR A 98 -17.88 -3.76 28.43
CA THR A 98 -18.58 -3.24 29.60
C THR A 98 -17.55 -2.97 30.70
N GLY A 99 -17.36 -1.70 31.05
CA GLY A 99 -16.56 -1.32 32.21
C GLY A 99 -17.21 -1.80 33.53
N PRO A 100 -16.46 -1.85 34.64
CA PRO A 100 -16.99 -2.37 35.89
C PRO A 100 -18.13 -1.50 36.45
N ASP A 101 -19.18 -2.17 36.96
CA ASP A 101 -20.41 -1.61 37.53
C ASP A 101 -20.13 -0.72 38.78
N PRO A 102 -20.67 0.51 38.89
CA PRO A 102 -20.39 1.42 40.01
C PRO A 102 -21.00 1.04 41.36
N ARG A 103 -21.75 -0.06 41.47
CA ARG A 103 -22.59 -0.33 42.67
C ARG A 103 -21.90 -1.02 43.85
N TYR A 104 -20.57 -1.19 43.83
CA TYR A 104 -19.81 -1.69 44.98
C TYR A 104 -18.52 -0.90 45.22
N ALA A 105 -18.63 0.38 45.59
CA ALA A 105 -17.46 1.11 46.12
C ALA A 105 -17.86 2.23 47.08
N HIS A 106 -18.47 1.90 48.22
CA HIS A 106 -18.58 2.83 49.35
C HIS A 106 -18.07 2.19 50.65
N GLY A 107 -16.93 2.70 51.14
CA GLY A 107 -16.55 2.66 52.55
C GLY A 107 -15.16 2.10 52.88
N ARG A 108 -14.15 2.97 53.03
CA ARG A 108 -13.35 3.11 54.28
C ARG A 108 -12.08 3.97 54.16
N SER A 109 -12.05 5.00 55.00
CA SER A 109 -10.94 5.59 55.78
C SER A 109 -9.67 6.16 55.11
N ARG A 110 -9.49 7.48 55.33
CA ARG A 110 -8.42 8.41 54.93
C ARG A 110 -7.01 8.15 55.53
N LYS A 111 -6.53 6.91 55.71
CA LYS A 111 -5.19 6.66 56.31
C LYS A 111 -4.15 5.96 55.41
N ARG A 112 -4.42 5.76 54.11
CA ARG A 112 -3.47 5.11 53.18
C ARG A 112 -2.83 5.99 52.10
N LYS A 113 -3.10 7.30 52.06
CA LYS A 113 -2.49 8.18 51.04
C LYS A 113 -0.98 8.36 51.21
N VAL A 114 -0.44 8.22 52.43
CA VAL A 114 1.01 8.39 52.68
C VAL A 114 1.81 7.11 52.32
N ALA A 115 1.24 5.93 52.56
CA ALA A 115 1.90 4.66 52.22
C ALA A 115 1.97 4.40 50.70
N ALA A 116 1.00 4.89 49.94
CA ALA A 116 0.97 4.74 48.47
C ALA A 116 2.05 5.59 47.77
N VAL A 117 2.40 6.76 48.30
CA VAL A 117 3.43 7.64 47.72
C VAL A 117 4.84 7.04 47.92
N LEU A 118 5.10 6.47 49.10
CA LEU A 118 6.38 5.79 49.38
C LEU A 118 6.54 4.51 48.55
N GLY A 119 5.47 3.72 48.39
CA GLY A 119 5.48 2.54 47.51
C GLY A 119 5.70 2.90 46.05
N PHE A 120 5.10 4.00 45.58
CA PHE A 120 5.27 4.48 44.20
C PHE A 120 6.72 4.93 43.94
N LEU A 121 7.38 5.61 44.89
CA LEU A 121 8.79 6.02 44.74
C LEU A 121 9.77 4.83 44.72
N VAL A 122 9.50 3.76 45.48
CA VAL A 122 10.34 2.55 45.44
C VAL A 122 10.18 1.81 44.11
N VAL A 123 8.94 1.71 43.60
CA VAL A 123 8.68 1.11 42.28
C VAL A 123 9.30 1.97 41.16
N LEU A 124 9.25 3.29 41.26
CA LEU A 124 9.88 4.20 40.29
C LEU A 124 11.41 4.11 40.33
N GLY A 125 12.00 3.99 41.53
CA GLY A 125 13.45 3.78 41.69
C GLY A 125 13.91 2.45 41.10
N ALA A 126 13.15 1.37 41.32
CA ALA A 126 13.43 0.07 40.70
C ALA A 126 13.29 0.13 39.17
N LEU A 127 12.30 0.87 38.65
CA LEU A 127 12.06 1.01 37.22
C LEU A 127 13.15 1.84 36.51
N VAL A 128 13.72 2.85 37.19
CA VAL A 128 14.91 3.60 36.73
C VAL A 128 16.14 2.69 36.67
N VAL A 129 16.33 1.81 37.67
CA VAL A 129 17.44 0.84 37.69
C VAL A 129 17.30 -0.21 36.60
N THR A 130 16.08 -0.61 36.22
CA THR A 130 15.85 -1.54 35.10
C THR A 130 15.92 -0.89 33.72
N MET A 131 15.57 0.41 33.59
CA MET A 131 15.62 1.11 32.29
C MET A 131 16.98 1.77 31.99
N ARG A 132 17.87 1.95 32.99
CA ARG A 132 19.22 2.51 32.81
C ARG A 132 20.28 1.78 33.67
N PRO A 133 20.73 0.58 33.26
CA PRO A 133 21.80 -0.12 33.97
C PRO A 133 23.14 0.63 33.97
N SER A 134 23.31 1.63 33.08
CA SER A 134 24.50 2.46 32.94
C SER A 134 24.78 3.44 34.10
N LEU A 135 23.86 3.62 35.04
CA LEU A 135 24.11 4.41 36.25
C LEU A 135 24.85 3.64 37.36
N VAL A 136 25.00 2.32 37.21
CA VAL A 136 25.74 1.46 38.17
C VAL A 136 27.08 0.98 37.59
N THR A 137 27.26 0.97 36.27
CA THR A 137 28.50 0.51 35.63
C THR A 137 29.57 1.59 35.40
N GLY A 138 29.29 2.85 35.73
CA GLY A 138 30.20 3.97 35.47
C GLY A 138 31.49 4.04 36.32
N HIS A 139 31.81 3.05 37.16
CA HIS A 139 32.98 3.09 38.07
C HIS A 139 33.84 1.82 38.07
N LEU A 140 33.83 1.04 36.98
CA LEU A 140 34.81 -0.05 36.79
C LEU A 140 35.77 0.31 35.65
N PRO A 141 37.09 0.41 35.92
CA PRO A 141 38.09 0.57 34.88
C PRO A 141 38.44 -0.81 34.31
N GLY A 142 38.36 -0.95 32.98
CA GLY A 142 38.88 -2.11 32.26
C GLY A 142 37.78 -2.98 31.66
N GLY A 143 37.62 -2.85 30.35
CA GLY A 143 36.72 -3.63 29.54
C GLY A 143 36.49 -2.88 28.24
N ASP A 144 37.48 -2.92 27.35
CA ASP A 144 37.26 -2.64 25.93
C ASP A 144 36.24 -3.69 25.44
N ASP A 145 34.97 -3.33 25.54
CA ASP A 145 33.86 -4.13 25.03
C ASP A 145 33.66 -3.71 23.57
N ASP A 146 34.07 -4.62 22.70
CA ASP A 146 34.00 -4.53 21.25
C ASP A 146 32.52 -4.50 20.83
N GLY A 147 31.92 -3.31 20.88
CA GLY A 147 30.50 -3.04 20.59
C GLY A 147 30.12 -3.12 19.11
N SER A 148 30.91 -3.78 18.27
CA SER A 148 30.74 -3.81 16.81
C SER A 148 29.65 -4.78 16.32
N GLY A 149 29.16 -5.69 17.17
CA GLY A 149 28.16 -6.70 16.78
C GLY A 149 26.69 -6.35 17.08
N GLN A 150 26.40 -5.33 17.90
CA GLN A 150 25.03 -5.06 18.36
C GLN A 150 24.24 -4.08 17.46
N ASP A 151 24.89 -3.40 16.52
CA ASP A 151 24.24 -2.42 15.64
C ASP A 151 24.13 -2.89 14.17
N LEU A 152 24.60 -4.09 13.84
CA LEU A 152 24.50 -4.61 12.48
C LEU A 152 23.09 -5.15 12.16
N PRO A 153 22.61 -4.95 10.92
CA PRO A 153 21.35 -5.54 10.48
C PRO A 153 21.47 -7.07 10.41
N THR A 154 20.36 -7.75 10.71
CA THR A 154 20.25 -9.21 10.65
C THR A 154 18.97 -9.59 9.91
N LEU A 155 18.85 -10.83 9.44
CA LEU A 155 17.60 -11.31 8.81
C LEU A 155 16.35 -11.07 9.68
N ALA A 156 16.49 -11.23 11.00
CA ALA A 156 15.39 -11.01 11.95
C ALA A 156 15.14 -9.53 12.27
N ARG A 157 16.15 -8.67 12.12
CA ARG A 157 16.09 -7.23 12.38
C ARG A 157 16.83 -6.47 11.28
N PRO A 158 16.28 -6.43 10.06
CA PRO A 158 17.02 -5.90 8.90
C PRO A 158 17.25 -4.39 8.95
N PHE A 159 16.48 -3.67 9.76
CA PHE A 159 16.60 -2.21 9.94
C PHE A 159 17.39 -1.81 11.19
N GLN A 160 17.92 -2.77 11.96
CA GLN A 160 18.74 -2.48 13.14
C GLN A 160 19.95 -1.61 12.76
N GLY A 161 20.25 -0.61 13.59
CA GLY A 161 21.34 0.34 13.34
C GLY A 161 21.05 1.40 12.27
N SER A 162 19.80 1.55 11.80
CA SER A 162 19.40 2.64 10.90
C SER A 162 18.28 3.52 11.48
N PRO A 163 18.19 4.80 11.06
CA PRO A 163 17.02 5.64 11.34
C PRO A 163 15.70 5.04 10.84
N ALA A 164 15.74 4.17 9.84
CA ALA A 164 14.56 3.54 9.26
C ALA A 164 13.88 2.50 10.17
N LEU A 165 14.53 2.08 11.26
CA LEU A 165 13.92 1.20 12.25
C LEU A 165 12.58 1.75 12.76
N ASP A 166 12.51 3.07 12.94
CA ASP A 166 11.34 3.79 13.46
C ASP A 166 10.39 4.30 12.37
N TRP A 167 10.63 3.97 11.10
CA TRP A 167 9.77 4.40 10.00
C TRP A 167 8.58 3.44 9.83
N ALA A 168 7.54 3.94 9.15
CA ALA A 168 6.36 3.16 8.84
C ALA A 168 6.66 2.06 7.80
N ASP A 169 5.85 1.01 7.81
CA ASP A 169 6.00 -0.13 6.91
C ASP A 169 5.25 0.11 5.59
N GLY A 170 5.98 0.04 4.48
CA GLY A 170 5.50 0.11 3.12
C GLY A 170 4.50 1.25 2.89
N ALA A 171 3.34 0.90 2.33
CA ALA A 171 2.31 1.87 1.97
C ALA A 171 1.75 2.66 3.16
N ALA A 172 1.93 2.19 4.41
CA ALA A 172 1.51 2.93 5.60
C ALA A 172 2.33 4.21 5.79
N GLY A 173 3.57 4.28 5.27
CA GLY A 173 4.38 5.48 5.28
C GLY A 173 4.01 6.51 4.21
N ILE A 174 3.05 6.20 3.33
CA ILE A 174 2.56 7.10 2.28
C ILE A 174 1.20 7.65 2.71
N GLU A 175 1.25 8.66 3.57
CA GLU A 175 0.07 9.37 4.06
C GLU A 175 -0.39 10.42 3.05
N LEU A 176 -1.71 10.61 2.95
CA LEU A 176 -2.31 11.59 2.05
C LEU A 176 -2.66 12.87 2.82
N PRO A 177 -2.41 14.07 2.26
CA PRO A 177 -2.93 15.31 2.82
C PRO A 177 -4.46 15.35 2.65
N ALA A 178 -5.11 16.19 3.45
CA ALA A 178 -6.55 16.44 3.29
C ALA A 178 -6.81 17.15 1.96
N ALA A 179 -7.63 16.54 1.10
CA ALA A 179 -8.00 17.12 -0.18
C ALA A 179 -8.83 18.40 0.01
N THR A 180 -8.56 19.40 -0.80
CA THR A 180 -9.40 20.60 -0.95
C THR A 180 -9.46 20.97 -2.42
N ALA A 181 -10.52 21.65 -2.85
CA ALA A 181 -10.64 22.10 -4.24
C ALA A 181 -9.48 23.04 -4.61
N ALA A 182 -8.80 22.74 -5.72
CA ALA A 182 -7.62 23.49 -6.19
C ALA A 182 -7.57 23.48 -7.72
N GLY A 183 -6.99 24.53 -8.33
CA GLY A 183 -6.75 24.54 -9.78
C GLY A 183 -8.02 24.48 -10.66
N GLY A 184 -9.20 24.77 -10.11
CA GLY A 184 -10.48 24.60 -10.80
C GLY A 184 -11.04 23.17 -10.78
N LEU A 185 -10.37 22.24 -10.08
CA LEU A 185 -10.86 20.90 -9.80
C LEU A 185 -11.63 20.89 -8.47
N SER A 186 -12.62 20.01 -8.38
CA SER A 186 -13.36 19.75 -7.15
C SER A 186 -12.51 19.02 -6.10
N GLU A 187 -12.93 19.08 -4.84
CA GLU A 187 -12.30 18.32 -3.74
C GLU A 187 -12.18 16.82 -4.06
N GLY A 188 -13.21 16.22 -4.69
CA GLY A 188 -13.20 14.81 -5.08
C GLY A 188 -12.22 14.50 -6.21
N GLU A 189 -11.99 15.44 -7.15
CA GLU A 189 -10.98 15.28 -8.19
C GLU A 189 -9.56 15.43 -7.62
N VAL A 190 -9.37 16.30 -6.63
CA VAL A 190 -8.09 16.41 -5.91
C VAL A 190 -7.82 15.16 -5.07
N ASP A 191 -8.81 14.63 -4.34
CA ASP A 191 -8.69 13.34 -3.62
C ASP A 191 -8.35 12.20 -4.59
N GLN A 192 -8.95 12.17 -5.78
CA GLN A 192 -8.59 11.22 -6.82
C GLN A 192 -7.12 11.35 -7.24
N ALA A 193 -6.62 12.57 -7.48
CA ALA A 193 -5.22 12.81 -7.83
C ALA A 193 -4.27 12.27 -6.74
N LEU A 194 -4.50 12.65 -5.49
CA LEU A 194 -3.71 12.21 -4.33
C LEU A 194 -3.68 10.68 -4.20
N ARG A 195 -4.84 10.02 -4.33
CA ARG A 195 -4.93 8.56 -4.29
C ARG A 195 -4.20 7.91 -5.46
N ALA A 196 -4.33 8.45 -6.67
CA ALA A 196 -3.65 7.93 -7.85
C ALA A 196 -2.12 8.06 -7.69
N THR A 197 -1.62 9.20 -7.21
CA THR A 197 -0.18 9.41 -6.97
C THR A 197 0.34 8.45 -5.91
N ARG A 198 -0.41 8.21 -4.82
CA ARG A 198 -0.07 7.18 -3.83
C ARG A 198 -0.01 5.78 -4.44
N GLN A 199 -0.97 5.42 -5.29
CA GLN A 199 -0.94 4.11 -5.96
C GLN A 199 0.23 3.99 -6.95
N LEU A 200 0.60 5.08 -7.62
CA LEU A 200 1.76 5.12 -8.50
C LEU A 200 3.05 4.86 -7.71
N LEU A 201 3.24 5.54 -6.57
CA LEU A 201 4.38 5.31 -5.69
C LEU A 201 4.46 3.87 -5.18
N ILE A 202 3.32 3.30 -4.77
CA ILE A 202 3.24 1.88 -4.34
C ILE A 202 3.62 0.95 -5.48
N ALA A 203 2.98 1.09 -6.65
CA ALA A 203 3.22 0.23 -7.79
C ALA A 203 4.66 0.32 -8.32
N ALA A 204 5.28 1.50 -8.24
CA ALA A 204 6.61 1.75 -8.74
C ALA A 204 7.74 1.40 -7.75
N ASN A 205 7.48 1.41 -6.43
CA ASN A 205 8.52 1.32 -5.41
C ASN A 205 8.25 0.28 -4.30
N LEU A 206 7.07 -0.34 -4.25
CA LEU A 206 6.72 -1.31 -3.20
C LEU A 206 6.14 -2.61 -3.75
N ASP A 207 5.66 -2.62 -4.99
CA ASP A 207 5.09 -3.81 -5.61
C ASP A 207 6.13 -4.93 -5.76
N PRO A 208 5.88 -6.14 -5.22
CA PRO A 208 6.86 -7.22 -5.26
C PRO A 208 7.25 -7.72 -6.67
N ALA A 209 6.42 -7.50 -7.69
CA ALA A 209 6.78 -7.84 -9.07
C ALA A 209 7.71 -6.77 -9.64
N THR A 210 7.38 -5.48 -9.44
CA THR A 210 8.27 -4.36 -9.81
C THR A 210 9.65 -4.49 -9.16
N LEU A 211 9.70 -4.78 -7.86
CA LEU A 211 10.95 -4.93 -7.11
C LEU A 211 11.81 -6.09 -7.63
N ARG A 212 11.21 -7.17 -8.16
CA ARG A 212 11.90 -8.30 -8.78
C ARG A 212 12.25 -8.06 -10.26
N GLY A 213 12.10 -6.84 -10.76
CA GLY A 213 12.45 -6.52 -12.15
C GLY A 213 11.35 -6.77 -13.17
N GLU A 214 10.15 -7.17 -12.77
CA GLU A 214 9.06 -7.37 -13.72
C GLU A 214 8.55 -6.02 -14.25
N LYS A 215 7.81 -6.04 -15.36
CA LYS A 215 7.23 -4.82 -15.94
C LYS A 215 6.17 -4.24 -14.96
N PRO A 216 6.27 -2.97 -14.55
CA PRO A 216 5.37 -2.36 -13.56
C PRO A 216 4.03 -1.95 -14.18
N ALA A 217 3.24 -2.92 -14.65
CA ALA A 217 2.00 -2.68 -15.41
C ALA A 217 1.01 -1.76 -14.67
N THR A 218 0.79 -2.01 -13.37
CA THR A 218 -0.10 -1.18 -12.53
C THR A 218 0.34 0.29 -12.48
N ALA A 219 1.65 0.55 -12.43
CA ALA A 219 2.18 1.91 -12.41
C ALA A 219 1.95 2.59 -13.76
N LEU A 220 2.27 1.90 -14.86
CA LEU A 220 2.09 2.42 -16.22
C LEU A 220 0.60 2.69 -16.53
N GLU A 221 -0.30 1.85 -16.02
CA GLU A 221 -1.75 2.05 -16.17
C GLU A 221 -2.25 3.31 -15.48
N LEU A 222 -1.58 3.84 -14.45
CA LEU A 222 -2.01 5.07 -13.77
C LEU A 222 -1.65 6.34 -14.55
N LEU A 223 -0.72 6.23 -15.49
CA LEU A 223 -0.20 7.36 -16.27
C LEU A 223 -1.10 7.67 -17.46
N ASP A 224 -1.07 8.93 -17.91
CA ASP A 224 -1.86 9.39 -19.04
C ASP A 224 -1.24 8.92 -20.37
N PRO A 225 -1.92 8.03 -21.13
CA PRO A 225 -1.42 7.60 -22.43
C PRO A 225 -1.39 8.73 -23.47
N LEU A 226 -2.03 9.88 -23.18
CA LEU A 226 -2.00 11.06 -24.05
C LEU A 226 -0.87 12.04 -23.70
N GLN A 227 -0.13 11.82 -22.61
CA GLN A 227 1.07 12.61 -22.31
C GLN A 227 2.09 12.40 -23.42
N GLU A 228 2.52 13.49 -24.05
CA GLU A 228 3.42 13.43 -25.19
C GLU A 228 4.79 12.88 -24.77
N GLY A 229 5.24 11.81 -25.44
CA GLY A 229 6.57 11.22 -25.28
C GLY A 229 6.79 10.37 -24.03
N GLU A 230 6.10 10.64 -22.92
CA GLU A 230 6.39 9.99 -21.62
C GLU A 230 6.07 8.48 -21.58
N PRO A 231 4.90 7.99 -22.05
CA PRO A 231 4.63 6.56 -22.09
C PRO A 231 5.66 5.80 -22.94
N ASP A 232 5.99 6.33 -24.11
CA ASP A 232 6.99 5.73 -25.02
C ASP A 232 8.40 5.77 -24.41
N ARG A 233 8.73 6.81 -23.63
CA ARG A 233 10.01 6.90 -22.90
C ARG A 233 10.11 5.81 -21.83
N LEU A 234 9.06 5.63 -21.02
CA LEU A 234 9.05 4.62 -19.96
C LEU A 234 9.05 3.19 -20.51
N GLU A 235 8.29 2.93 -21.57
CA GLU A 235 8.29 1.63 -22.25
C GLU A 235 9.67 1.29 -22.81
N ARG A 236 10.37 2.25 -23.43
CA ARG A 236 11.74 2.06 -23.91
C ARG A 236 12.73 1.87 -22.78
N ALA A 237 12.68 2.69 -21.72
CA ALA A 237 13.55 2.56 -20.55
C ALA A 237 13.43 1.18 -19.88
N LEU A 238 12.23 0.59 -19.87
CA LEU A 238 12.00 -0.76 -19.34
C LEU A 238 12.47 -1.88 -20.28
N ALA A 239 12.50 -1.64 -21.59
CA ALA A 239 12.82 -2.65 -22.61
C ALA A 239 14.31 -2.66 -22.99
N ASP A 240 14.95 -1.50 -23.02
CA ASP A 240 16.33 -1.27 -23.44
C ASP A 240 16.94 -0.14 -22.58
N PRO A 241 17.24 -0.42 -21.29
CA PRO A 241 17.76 0.58 -20.36
C PRO A 241 19.14 1.10 -20.77
N SER A 242 19.36 2.38 -20.56
CA SER A 242 20.66 3.07 -20.78
C SER A 242 20.82 4.22 -19.80
N GLU A 243 21.98 4.86 -19.78
CA GLU A 243 22.23 6.06 -18.96
C GLU A 243 21.19 7.17 -19.23
N GLU A 244 20.85 7.39 -20.50
CA GLU A 244 19.85 8.39 -20.90
C GLU A 244 18.40 7.91 -20.74
N GLN A 245 18.19 6.61 -20.59
CA GLN A 245 16.88 5.95 -20.55
C GLN A 245 16.80 5.00 -19.36
N ASP A 246 17.13 5.52 -18.19
CA ASP A 246 17.16 4.72 -16.97
C ASP A 246 15.74 4.53 -16.38
N PRO A 247 15.19 3.30 -16.31
CA PRO A 247 13.90 3.05 -15.68
C PRO A 247 13.94 3.29 -14.17
N LEU A 248 15.13 3.30 -13.56
CA LEU A 248 15.33 3.58 -12.14
C LEU A 248 15.00 5.03 -11.80
N MET A 249 14.80 5.94 -12.76
CA MET A 249 14.23 7.29 -12.53
C MET A 249 12.80 7.25 -11.96
N MET A 250 12.06 6.15 -12.17
CA MET A 250 10.68 5.99 -11.69
C MET A 250 10.49 4.73 -10.83
N PHE A 251 11.13 3.62 -11.21
CA PHE A 251 10.84 2.30 -10.66
C PHE A 251 12.02 1.79 -9.83
N SER A 252 11.77 1.33 -8.61
CA SER A 252 12.81 0.62 -7.84
C SER A 252 12.81 -0.84 -8.28
N ARG A 253 13.93 -1.33 -8.82
CA ARG A 253 14.04 -2.63 -9.46
C ARG A 253 15.35 -3.28 -9.05
N PHE A 254 15.32 -4.56 -8.72
CA PHE A 254 16.48 -5.34 -8.33
C PHE A 254 16.58 -6.61 -9.18
N ASP A 255 17.79 -7.02 -9.54
CA ASP A 255 18.00 -8.27 -10.27
C ASP A 255 17.79 -9.46 -9.29
N PRO A 256 16.79 -10.34 -9.54
CA PRO A 256 16.54 -11.52 -8.69
C PRO A 256 17.69 -12.55 -8.72
N ALA A 257 18.61 -12.47 -9.67
CA ALA A 257 19.83 -13.27 -9.70
C ALA A 257 20.89 -12.74 -8.72
N GLU A 258 20.86 -11.46 -8.37
CA GLU A 258 21.83 -10.81 -7.49
C GLU A 258 21.30 -10.58 -6.08
N THR A 259 20.00 -10.31 -5.93
CA THR A 259 19.42 -9.87 -4.66
C THR A 259 18.01 -10.42 -4.40
N GLN A 260 17.64 -10.49 -3.12
CA GLN A 260 16.30 -10.83 -2.65
C GLN A 260 15.94 -9.94 -1.47
N LEU A 261 14.67 -9.52 -1.39
CA LEU A 261 14.16 -8.75 -0.25
C LEU A 261 14.11 -9.62 1.01
N VAL A 262 14.52 -9.06 2.15
CA VAL A 262 14.37 -9.69 3.46
C VAL A 262 12.94 -9.50 3.96
N GLY A 263 12.15 -10.57 3.86
CA GLY A 263 10.73 -10.52 4.23
C GLY A 263 9.91 -9.66 3.26
N GLU A 264 8.81 -9.09 3.75
CA GLU A 264 7.85 -8.31 2.94
C GLU A 264 7.88 -6.81 3.27
N VAL A 265 8.73 -6.39 4.21
CA VAL A 265 8.72 -5.03 4.75
C VAL A 265 9.78 -4.18 4.08
N VAL A 266 9.33 -3.11 3.43
CA VAL A 266 10.13 -1.95 3.03
C VAL A 266 9.81 -0.82 3.99
N LYS A 267 10.81 -0.10 4.51
CA LYS A 267 10.53 1.07 5.35
C LYS A 267 10.29 2.30 4.50
N THR A 268 9.28 3.08 4.85
CA THR A 268 8.86 4.25 4.07
C THR A 268 8.63 5.46 4.97
N ARG A 269 9.16 6.60 4.53
CA ARG A 269 8.95 7.89 5.18
C ARG A 269 8.90 8.98 4.13
N GLY A 270 7.98 9.92 4.29
CA GLY A 270 7.94 11.07 3.42
C GLY A 270 6.74 11.96 3.64
N GLU A 271 6.48 12.79 2.64
CA GLU A 271 5.37 13.74 2.64
C GLU A 271 4.81 13.86 1.23
N MET A 272 3.50 14.12 1.15
CA MET A 272 2.80 14.47 -0.07
C MET A 272 2.04 15.77 0.15
N THR A 273 2.18 16.71 -0.78
CA THR A 273 1.46 17.98 -0.82
C THR A 273 0.85 18.18 -2.20
N PHE A 274 0.00 19.19 -2.34
CA PHE A 274 -0.59 19.54 -3.63
C PHE A 274 -0.84 21.04 -3.72
N GLU A 275 -0.86 21.55 -4.93
CA GLU A 275 -1.23 22.93 -5.22
C GLU A 275 -1.97 23.08 -6.55
N ALA A 276 -2.56 24.25 -6.76
CA ALA A 276 -3.20 24.58 -8.02
C ALA A 276 -2.13 24.73 -9.12
N GLY A 277 -2.23 23.94 -10.18
CA GLY A 277 -1.40 24.11 -11.37
C GLY A 277 -2.00 25.15 -12.34
N ALA A 278 -1.75 24.96 -13.63
CA ALA A 278 -2.43 25.71 -14.68
C ALA A 278 -3.98 25.63 -14.54
N PRO A 279 -4.75 26.61 -15.04
CA PRO A 279 -6.21 26.60 -14.89
C PRO A 279 -6.86 25.32 -15.43
N GLY A 280 -7.37 24.48 -14.53
CA GLY A 280 -7.91 23.16 -14.84
C GLY A 280 -6.96 22.00 -14.54
N SER A 281 -5.97 22.18 -13.67
CA SER A 281 -5.11 21.09 -13.20
C SER A 281 -4.69 21.27 -11.75
N VAL A 282 -4.40 20.15 -11.09
CA VAL A 282 -3.77 20.11 -9.75
C VAL A 282 -2.44 19.39 -9.86
N GLU A 283 -1.41 19.97 -9.24
CA GLU A 283 -0.08 19.37 -9.12
C GLU A 283 0.05 18.72 -7.75
N VAL A 284 0.56 17.49 -7.71
CA VAL A 284 0.81 16.72 -6.49
C VAL A 284 2.31 16.50 -6.39
N HIS A 285 2.91 17.02 -5.32
CA HIS A 285 4.33 16.84 -5.03
C HIS A 285 4.48 15.74 -3.98
N ALA A 286 5.31 14.75 -4.28
CA ALA A 286 5.58 13.63 -3.42
C ALA A 286 7.09 13.51 -3.18
N ASP A 287 7.51 13.55 -1.92
CA ASP A 287 8.90 13.29 -1.52
C ASP A 287 8.91 12.11 -0.55
N PHE A 288 9.33 10.93 -1.01
CA PHE A 288 9.35 9.71 -0.21
C PHE A 288 10.69 8.99 -0.29
N THR A 289 11.15 8.49 0.85
CA THR A 289 12.32 7.63 0.97
C THR A 289 11.87 6.21 1.28
N PHE A 290 12.40 5.25 0.53
CA PHE A 290 12.19 3.82 0.67
C PHE A 290 13.50 3.15 1.09
N VAL A 291 13.44 2.21 2.03
CA VAL A 291 14.62 1.45 2.47
C VAL A 291 14.33 -0.02 2.31
N TYR A 292 15.08 -0.63 1.40
CA TYR A 292 14.94 -2.03 0.99
C TYR A 292 15.98 -2.88 1.72
N PRO A 293 15.58 -3.79 2.59
CA PRO A 293 16.50 -4.74 3.19
C PRO A 293 16.73 -5.91 2.23
N LEU A 294 17.99 -6.18 1.88
CA LEU A 294 18.36 -7.07 0.79
C LEU A 294 19.39 -8.10 1.26
N VAL A 295 19.31 -9.30 0.70
CA VAL A 295 20.30 -10.38 0.83
C VAL A 295 20.68 -10.86 -0.57
N ARG A 296 21.87 -11.46 -0.70
CA ARG A 296 22.16 -12.29 -1.88
C ARG A 296 21.29 -13.56 -1.85
N PRO A 297 20.90 -14.12 -3.02
CA PRO A 297 20.24 -15.41 -3.06
C PRO A 297 21.03 -16.48 -2.29
N GLY A 298 20.41 -17.04 -1.25
CA GLY A 298 21.04 -18.06 -0.38
C GLY A 298 22.03 -17.52 0.65
N GLY A 299 22.23 -16.21 0.74
CA GLY A 299 23.02 -15.55 1.78
C GLY A 299 22.19 -15.13 3.00
N ASP A 300 22.88 -14.76 4.07
CA ASP A 300 22.29 -14.26 5.33
C ASP A 300 22.76 -12.83 5.69
N GLU A 301 23.69 -12.29 4.92
CA GLU A 301 24.21 -10.94 5.06
C GLU A 301 23.20 -9.92 4.52
N VAL A 302 22.79 -8.99 5.40
CA VAL A 302 21.80 -7.97 5.07
C VAL A 302 22.49 -6.67 4.68
N ALA A 303 22.19 -6.19 3.48
CA ALA A 303 22.44 -4.83 3.04
C ALA A 303 21.13 -4.04 3.00
N ARG A 304 21.23 -2.70 2.95
CA ARG A 304 20.07 -1.83 2.75
C ARG A 304 20.36 -0.90 1.59
N THR A 305 19.43 -0.81 0.65
CA THR A 305 19.44 0.24 -0.38
C THR A 305 18.38 1.28 -0.03
N ILE A 306 18.78 2.55 -0.08
CA ILE A 306 17.94 3.69 0.26
C ILE A 306 17.60 4.42 -1.04
N VAL A 307 16.33 4.68 -1.30
CA VAL A 307 15.89 5.37 -2.51
C VAL A 307 14.97 6.51 -2.11
N ARG A 308 15.42 7.75 -2.30
CA ARG A 308 14.57 8.94 -2.19
C ARG A 308 14.01 9.30 -3.56
N ARG A 309 12.71 9.54 -3.63
CA ARG A 309 11.97 9.96 -4.83
C ARG A 309 11.37 11.33 -4.58
N GLN A 310 11.62 12.29 -5.46
CA GLN A 310 10.85 13.51 -5.59
C GLN A 310 10.07 13.46 -6.90
N LEU A 311 8.75 13.35 -6.80
CA LEU A 311 7.87 13.14 -7.94
C LEU A 311 6.80 14.23 -7.96
N THR A 312 6.68 14.94 -9.08
CA THR A 312 5.54 15.83 -9.32
C THR A 312 4.63 15.21 -10.37
N THR A 313 3.39 14.92 -9.99
CA THR A 313 2.35 14.43 -10.91
C THR A 313 1.26 15.47 -11.09
N VAL A 314 0.58 15.45 -12.23
CA VAL A 314 -0.48 16.40 -12.54
C VAL A 314 -1.74 15.66 -12.97
N LEU A 315 -2.87 16.03 -12.38
CA LEU A 315 -4.19 15.63 -12.88
C LEU A 315 -4.79 16.80 -13.66
N HIS A 316 -5.15 16.57 -14.91
CA HIS A 316 -5.74 17.58 -15.79
C HIS A 316 -7.25 17.39 -15.98
N ASP A 317 -7.99 18.49 -16.11
CA ASP A 317 -9.37 18.49 -16.60
C ASP A 317 -9.37 18.21 -18.13
N PRO A 318 -9.92 17.07 -18.58
CA PRO A 318 -9.95 16.72 -20.00
C PRO A 318 -10.83 17.65 -20.85
N LYS A 319 -11.61 18.57 -20.23
CA LYS A 319 -12.32 19.63 -20.96
C LYS A 319 -11.40 20.78 -21.38
N ARG A 320 -10.23 20.90 -20.74
CA ARG A 320 -9.27 22.00 -20.97
C ARG A 320 -7.95 21.52 -21.54
N PHE A 321 -7.57 20.27 -21.25
CA PHE A 321 -6.32 19.67 -21.70
C PHE A 321 -6.59 18.42 -22.53
N ARG A 322 -5.65 18.09 -23.44
CA ARG A 322 -5.62 16.78 -24.09
C ARG A 322 -5.10 15.76 -23.06
N ALA A 323 -6.02 15.25 -22.27
CA ALA A 323 -5.71 14.34 -21.17
C ALA A 323 -6.76 13.25 -21.03
N THR A 324 -6.35 12.09 -20.51
CA THR A 324 -7.26 11.00 -20.18
C THR A 324 -7.83 11.22 -18.78
N ARG A 325 -9.17 11.19 -18.65
CA ARG A 325 -9.85 11.45 -17.37
C ARG A 325 -9.31 10.53 -16.27
N GLY A 326 -8.82 11.13 -15.18
CA GLY A 326 -8.36 10.39 -14.00
C GLY A 326 -6.97 9.76 -14.13
N LYS A 327 -6.24 10.02 -15.22
CA LYS A 327 -4.85 9.58 -15.40
C LYS A 327 -3.88 10.70 -15.05
N LEU A 328 -2.70 10.33 -14.57
CA LEU A 328 -1.67 11.26 -14.14
C LEU A 328 -0.69 11.54 -15.27
N SER A 329 -0.35 12.81 -15.47
CA SER A 329 0.88 13.19 -16.17
C SER A 329 2.03 13.26 -15.18
N VAL A 330 3.24 12.88 -15.60
CA VAL A 330 4.47 13.08 -14.81
C VAL A 330 5.11 14.40 -15.23
N LEU A 331 5.27 15.35 -14.30
CA LEU A 331 5.91 16.64 -14.56
C LEU A 331 7.41 16.61 -14.24
N SER A 332 7.79 16.02 -13.10
CA SER A 332 9.19 15.84 -12.71
C SER A 332 9.34 14.53 -11.93
N SER A 333 10.51 13.90 -12.05
CA SER A 333 10.87 12.69 -11.33
C SER A 333 12.37 12.73 -11.07
N ASP A 334 12.74 13.04 -9.83
CA ASP A 334 14.12 13.11 -9.36
C ASP A 334 14.34 12.03 -8.28
N GLN A 335 15.59 11.59 -8.13
CA GLN A 335 15.91 10.56 -7.15
C GLN A 335 17.32 10.65 -6.62
N ASN A 336 17.49 10.21 -5.38
CA ASN A 336 18.81 9.92 -4.83
C ASN A 336 18.84 8.47 -4.36
N PHE A 337 19.95 7.80 -4.67
CA PHE A 337 20.19 6.43 -4.25
C PHE A 337 21.29 6.38 -3.18
N GLY A 338 21.10 5.50 -2.21
CA GLY A 338 22.08 5.10 -1.21
C GLY A 338 22.29 3.60 -1.29
N ASN A 339 23.57 3.21 -1.31
CA ASN A 339 24.04 1.83 -1.40
C ASN A 339 23.53 1.09 -2.64
N THR A 340 23.99 1.57 -3.80
CA THR A 340 23.88 0.91 -5.10
C THR A 340 25.09 1.32 -5.94
N ALA A 341 25.47 0.50 -6.92
CA ALA A 341 26.48 0.86 -7.90
C ALA A 341 26.06 2.15 -8.65
N CYS A 342 27.05 3.00 -8.88
CA CYS A 342 26.86 4.32 -9.48
C CYS A 342 26.77 4.30 -11.01
N GLU A 343 27.59 3.48 -11.66
CA GLU A 343 27.77 3.44 -13.11
C GLU A 343 27.20 2.13 -13.68
N ALA A 344 25.98 1.78 -13.26
CA ALA A 344 25.24 0.63 -13.75
C ALA A 344 23.89 1.08 -14.30
N TYR A 345 23.67 0.84 -15.59
CA TYR A 345 22.52 1.36 -16.35
C TYR A 345 21.75 0.23 -17.07
N ASP A 346 21.75 -0.96 -16.49
CA ASP A 346 21.03 -2.13 -17.01
C ASP A 346 19.57 -2.21 -16.52
N GLY A 347 19.10 -1.16 -15.84
CA GLY A 347 17.75 -1.03 -15.30
C GLY A 347 17.54 -1.68 -13.94
N PHE A 348 18.61 -1.99 -13.21
CA PHE A 348 18.60 -2.57 -11.88
C PHE A 348 19.48 -1.81 -10.87
N LEU A 349 19.04 -1.78 -9.62
CA LEU A 349 19.86 -1.37 -8.49
C LEU A 349 20.79 -2.53 -8.11
N HIS A 350 22.07 -2.23 -7.91
CA HIS A 350 23.13 -3.19 -7.55
C HIS A 350 23.71 -2.84 -6.17
N PRO A 351 23.11 -3.32 -5.07
CA PRO A 351 23.58 -3.02 -3.73
C PRO A 351 24.96 -3.62 -3.46
N SER A 352 25.78 -2.88 -2.70
CA SER A 352 26.98 -3.45 -2.10
C SER A 352 26.62 -4.07 -0.75
N PHE A 353 27.28 -5.19 -0.44
CA PHE A 353 27.16 -5.90 0.83
C PHE A 353 28.41 -5.68 1.70
N PRO A 354 28.31 -5.76 3.04
CA PRO A 354 29.44 -5.53 3.94
C PRO A 354 30.70 -6.36 3.66
N SER A 355 30.57 -7.57 3.12
CA SER A 355 31.67 -8.44 2.74
C SER A 355 32.27 -8.14 1.37
N ASP A 356 31.68 -7.22 0.61
CA ASP A 356 32.22 -6.81 -0.68
C ASP A 356 33.49 -5.97 -0.48
N THR A 357 34.40 -6.06 -1.45
CA THR A 357 35.59 -5.22 -1.41
C THR A 357 35.16 -3.76 -1.67
N PRO A 358 35.57 -2.79 -0.83
CA PRO A 358 35.24 -1.39 -1.07
C PRO A 358 35.64 -0.99 -2.48
N ALA A 359 34.72 -0.35 -3.21
CA ALA A 359 35.00 0.16 -4.54
C ALA A 359 36.17 1.15 -4.46
N THR A 360 37.16 1.00 -5.34
CA THR A 360 38.28 1.95 -5.42
C THR A 360 37.81 3.12 -6.30
N GLY A 361 37.49 4.26 -5.69
CA GLY A 361 36.99 5.44 -6.41
C GLY A 361 37.28 6.74 -5.66
N PRO A 362 37.13 7.91 -6.32
CA PRO A 362 37.34 9.19 -5.66
C PRO A 362 36.43 9.32 -4.44
N HIS A 363 37.03 9.62 -3.29
CA HIS A 363 36.32 9.87 -2.05
C HIS A 363 35.66 11.25 -2.12
N GLY A 364 34.40 11.30 -2.54
CA GLY A 364 33.54 12.46 -2.28
C GLY A 364 33.26 12.61 -0.78
N ASP A 365 32.68 13.74 -0.40
CA ASP A 365 32.23 13.97 0.97
C ASP A 365 31.27 12.85 1.41
N GLU A 366 31.31 12.53 2.71
CA GLU A 366 30.48 11.51 3.32
C GLU A 366 29.02 12.00 3.39
N VAL A 367 28.09 11.26 2.77
CA VAL A 367 26.66 11.61 2.69
C VAL A 367 25.84 10.65 3.57
N ASP A 368 24.91 11.19 4.37
CA ASP A 368 23.90 10.37 5.04
C ASP A 368 22.69 10.18 4.10
N PRO A 369 22.44 8.97 3.56
CA PRO A 369 21.33 8.74 2.63
C PRO A 369 19.95 8.84 3.30
N TYR A 370 19.90 8.89 4.64
CA TYR A 370 18.67 9.09 5.42
C TYR A 370 18.35 10.57 5.67
N ASP A 371 19.31 11.47 5.43
CA ASP A 371 19.06 12.91 5.54
C ASP A 371 18.20 13.38 4.37
N ARG A 372 17.10 14.05 4.71
CA ARG A 372 16.11 14.57 3.76
C ARG A 372 16.17 16.10 3.64
N GLY A 373 17.17 16.75 4.25
CA GLY A 373 17.32 18.21 4.27
C GLY A 373 17.56 18.83 2.90
N ALA A 374 18.32 18.17 2.02
CA ALA A 374 18.55 18.59 0.64
C ALA A 374 18.64 17.38 -0.29
N MET A 375 18.30 17.57 -1.57
CA MET A 375 18.63 16.58 -2.60
C MET A 375 20.11 16.66 -2.95
N GLN A 376 20.72 15.52 -3.19
CA GLN A 376 22.06 15.47 -3.76
C GLN A 376 22.00 15.76 -5.26
N PRO A 377 22.97 16.51 -5.81
CA PRO A 377 23.03 16.78 -7.25
C PRO A 377 23.24 15.50 -8.05
N ASP A 378 22.69 15.46 -9.26
CA ASP A 378 22.80 14.31 -10.17
C ASP A 378 24.28 14.00 -10.50
N GLY A 379 24.58 12.71 -10.67
CA GLY A 379 25.92 12.21 -11.00
C GLY A 379 26.94 12.29 -9.86
N ALA A 380 26.55 12.72 -8.66
CA ALA A 380 27.43 12.75 -7.50
C ALA A 380 27.58 11.35 -6.87
N CYS A 381 28.61 10.62 -7.31
CA CYS A 381 29.06 9.41 -6.63
C CYS A 381 29.94 9.74 -5.44
N GLY A 382 29.68 9.11 -4.30
CA GLY A 382 30.33 9.45 -3.04
C GLY A 382 30.30 8.34 -2.00
N THR A 383 30.84 8.65 -0.83
CA THR A 383 30.89 7.72 0.30
C THR A 383 29.65 7.91 1.17
N LEU A 384 29.06 6.82 1.66
CA LEU A 384 27.93 6.89 2.57
C LEU A 384 28.41 6.83 4.02
N SER A 385 27.79 7.63 4.90
CA SER A 385 28.08 7.55 6.34
C SER A 385 27.49 6.32 7.03
N ARG A 386 26.45 5.77 6.41
CA ARG A 386 25.69 4.62 6.88
C ARG A 386 24.80 4.11 5.76
N SER A 387 24.46 2.83 5.83
CA SER A 387 23.48 2.18 4.96
C SER A 387 22.54 1.36 5.79
#